data_AF-A0A7Z6SR63-F1
#
_entry.id   AF-A0A7Z6SR63-F1
#
_cell.length_a   1.000
_cell.length_b   1.000
_cell.length_c   1.000
_cell.angle_alpha   90.00
_cell.angle_beta   90.00
_cell.angle_gamma   90.00
#
_symmetry.space_group_name_H-M   'P 1'
#
loop_
_entity.id
_entity.type
_entity.pdbx_description
1 polymer ?
#
loop_
_entity_poly.entity_id
_entity_poly.type
_entity_poly.pdbx_seq_one_letter_code
_entity_poly.pdbx_strand_id
1 'polypeptide(L)'
;DLFPKYSKMVWSDVDVIFCNEFSADFLSIKENDENYFYGVLEVEKHHMMEGFLFCNLDYQRKKNFTLRIHDLLKGNEAKGELDFTKWCWPNMKALGIEYCVFPYYYTIKDFSNAYLNENYKKTILEARENPIIIHYDAWWGAVKPWDYPFGLKADLWLNALAKTPFMSDYTKRMHTNESFYATKMAEQHYFSSVKSSKEILFKTPYLFFKSYLFVVFKERKIHLRIFALICGLVKKFFNKLIYFGFLMPKALAKRVVSKILRVLGLHGIVKKILIQLKLLKKD
;
A
#
# COMPACT_ATOMS: atom_id res chain seq x y z
N ASP A 1 -13.19 28.95 10.73
CA ASP A 1 -13.24 30.37 10.34
C ASP A 1 -13.16 30.66 8.85
N LEU A 2 -12.46 29.86 8.04
CA LEU A 2 -12.37 30.07 6.58
C LEU A 2 -13.73 29.97 5.84
N PHE A 3 -14.67 29.20 6.40
CA PHE A 3 -15.99 28.93 5.81
C PHE A 3 -17.13 29.37 6.75
N PRO A 4 -17.31 30.68 7.00
CA PRO A 4 -18.18 31.18 8.06
C PRO A 4 -19.68 30.96 7.78
N LYS A 5 -20.06 30.82 6.50
CA LYS A 5 -21.47 30.68 6.09
C LYS A 5 -21.96 29.23 6.06
N TYR A 6 -21.07 28.25 6.21
CA TYR A 6 -21.41 26.84 6.09
C TYR A 6 -21.50 26.20 7.47
N SER A 7 -22.59 25.48 7.74
CA SER A 7 -22.84 24.73 8.99
C SER A 7 -22.07 23.42 9.06
N LYS A 8 -21.80 22.81 7.90
CA LYS A 8 -21.06 21.56 7.77
C LYS A 8 -20.27 21.54 6.47
N MET A 9 -19.24 20.71 6.42
CA MET A 9 -18.32 20.60 5.30
C MET A 9 -17.86 19.15 5.13
N VAL A 10 -17.58 18.77 3.90
CA VAL A 10 -16.85 17.55 3.57
C VAL A 10 -15.39 17.92 3.37
N TRP A 11 -14.49 17.23 4.05
CA TRP A 11 -13.05 17.31 3.82
C TRP A 11 -12.56 15.97 3.28
N SER A 12 -11.62 16.00 2.35
CA SER A 12 -11.07 14.79 1.75
C SER A 12 -9.65 15.05 1.25
N ASP A 13 -8.82 14.00 1.31
CA ASP A 13 -7.51 14.04 0.68
C ASP A 13 -7.62 14.02 -0.85
N VAL A 14 -6.54 14.43 -1.50
CA VAL A 14 -6.47 14.55 -2.96
C VAL A 14 -6.24 13.21 -3.67
N ASP A 15 -5.89 12.17 -2.92
CA ASP A 15 -5.53 10.84 -3.38
C ASP A 15 -6.59 9.79 -3.04
N VAL A 16 -7.85 10.20 -3.10
CA VAL A 16 -9.02 9.32 -2.99
C VAL A 16 -9.83 9.30 -4.28
N ILE A 17 -10.71 8.31 -4.40
CA ILE A 17 -11.76 8.28 -5.42
C ILE A 17 -13.12 7.98 -4.77
N PHE A 18 -14.13 8.77 -5.13
CA PHE A 18 -15.51 8.56 -4.71
C PHE A 18 -16.16 7.52 -5.62
N CYS A 19 -16.62 6.43 -5.02
CA CYS A 19 -17.21 5.29 -5.72
C CYS A 19 -18.73 5.27 -5.63
N ASN A 20 -19.28 5.67 -4.49
CA ASN A 20 -20.73 5.71 -4.26
C ASN A 20 -21.15 7.02 -3.57
N GLU A 21 -22.46 7.29 -3.61
CA GLU A 21 -23.09 8.45 -3.01
C GLU A 21 -23.11 8.35 -1.46
N PHE A 22 -22.96 9.49 -0.78
CA PHE A 22 -22.83 9.58 0.69
C PHE A 22 -23.66 10.72 1.30
N SER A 23 -24.53 11.36 0.52
CA SER A 23 -25.21 12.58 0.93
C SER A 23 -26.19 12.32 2.08
N ALA A 24 -26.81 11.14 2.13
CA ALA A 24 -27.70 10.76 3.23
C ALA A 24 -27.00 10.85 4.60
N ASP A 25 -25.79 10.32 4.72
CA ASP A 25 -25.02 10.36 5.96
C ASP A 25 -24.57 11.78 6.30
N PHE A 26 -24.17 12.57 5.30
CA PHE A 26 -23.86 13.99 5.49
C PHE A 26 -25.08 14.82 5.93
N LEU A 27 -26.26 14.53 5.38
CA LEU A 27 -27.53 15.18 5.71
C LEU A 27 -28.09 14.72 7.07
N SER A 28 -27.63 13.58 7.58
CA SER A 28 -28.00 13.08 8.90
C SER A 28 -27.46 13.95 10.04
N ILE A 29 -26.38 14.70 9.82
CA ILE A 29 -25.79 15.62 10.81
C ILE A 29 -26.78 16.76 11.10
N LYS A 30 -27.26 16.82 12.33
CA LYS A 30 -28.26 17.79 12.83
C LYS A 30 -27.61 18.88 13.67
N GLU A 31 -28.34 19.97 13.89
CA GLU A 31 -27.87 21.14 14.66
C GLU A 31 -27.52 20.83 16.12
N ASN A 32 -28.17 19.81 16.71
CA ASN A 32 -27.90 19.34 18.06
C ASN A 32 -26.79 18.29 18.13
N ASP A 33 -26.15 17.94 17.02
CA ASP A 33 -25.03 16.99 17.03
C ASP A 33 -23.79 17.63 17.67
N GLU A 34 -23.23 16.95 18.66
CA GLU A 34 -22.11 17.42 19.47
C GLU A 34 -20.76 16.79 19.10
N ASN A 35 -20.63 16.31 17.86
CA ASN A 35 -19.37 15.82 17.32
C ASN A 35 -18.70 16.87 16.43
N TYR A 36 -17.39 17.06 16.56
CA TYR A 36 -16.60 17.90 15.67
C TYR A 36 -16.47 17.28 14.29
N PHE A 37 -16.25 15.96 14.25
CA PHE A 37 -15.92 15.22 13.06
C PHE A 37 -16.63 13.88 13.01
N TYR A 38 -16.90 13.43 11.79
CA TYR A 38 -17.23 12.06 11.48
C TYR A 38 -16.16 11.50 10.58
N GLY A 39 -15.65 10.32 10.91
CA GLY A 39 -14.59 9.65 10.17
C GLY A 39 -14.54 8.16 10.50
N VAL A 40 -13.72 7.41 9.78
CA VAL A 40 -13.48 6.00 10.09
C VAL A 40 -12.52 5.93 11.28
N LEU A 41 -12.88 5.22 12.36
CA LEU A 41 -12.20 5.29 13.64
C LEU A 41 -11.46 3.98 14.01
N GLU A 42 -10.16 4.10 14.29
CA GLU A 42 -9.36 3.08 14.96
C GLU A 42 -9.47 3.26 16.49
N VAL A 43 -10.45 2.58 17.09
CA VAL A 43 -10.84 2.73 18.51
C VAL A 43 -9.68 2.45 19.47
N GLU A 44 -8.90 1.40 19.22
CA GLU A 44 -7.79 1.02 20.11
C GLU A 44 -6.72 2.13 20.20
N LYS A 45 -6.51 2.87 19.11
CA LYS A 45 -5.49 3.93 19.04
C LYS A 45 -6.02 5.33 19.32
N HIS A 46 -7.34 5.48 19.49
CA HIS A 46 -7.99 6.79 19.53
C HIS A 46 -7.58 7.63 18.30
N HIS A 47 -7.57 6.95 17.15
CA HIS A 47 -7.09 7.48 15.89
C HIS A 47 -8.22 7.46 14.87
N MET A 48 -8.21 8.44 13.98
CA MET A 48 -9.15 8.53 12.88
C MET A 48 -8.38 8.27 11.60
N MET A 49 -8.86 7.35 10.78
CA MET A 49 -8.25 7.07 9.49
C MET A 49 -8.45 8.28 8.56
N GLU A 50 -7.36 8.71 7.95
CA GLU A 50 -7.28 9.85 7.05
C GLU A 50 -7.99 9.56 5.71
N GLY A 51 -8.08 10.57 4.84
CA GLY A 51 -8.69 10.48 3.52
C GLY A 51 -10.04 11.19 3.39
N PHE A 52 -10.87 11.17 4.43
CA PHE A 52 -12.23 11.71 4.35
C PHE A 52 -12.90 11.98 5.69
N LEU A 53 -13.56 13.14 5.81
CA LEU A 53 -14.25 13.60 7.01
C LEU A 53 -15.52 14.37 6.70
N PHE A 54 -16.54 14.18 7.53
CA PHE A 54 -17.57 15.22 7.71
C PHE A 54 -17.19 16.12 8.87
N CYS A 55 -17.24 17.43 8.65
CA CYS A 55 -16.94 18.45 9.65
C CYS A 55 -18.22 19.16 10.05
N ASN A 56 -18.54 19.17 11.35
CA ASN A 56 -19.64 19.96 11.91
C ASN A 56 -19.11 21.36 12.29
N LEU A 57 -19.20 22.29 11.34
CA LEU A 57 -18.62 23.62 11.49
C LEU A 57 -19.39 24.48 12.51
N ASP A 58 -20.70 24.29 12.64
CA ASP A 58 -21.50 24.97 13.67
C ASP A 58 -21.05 24.57 15.07
N TYR A 59 -20.91 23.27 15.33
CA TYR A 59 -20.45 22.80 16.63
C TYR A 59 -19.00 23.21 16.92
N GLN A 60 -18.12 23.12 15.92
CA GLN A 60 -16.75 23.62 16.03
C GLN A 60 -16.72 25.11 16.41
N ARG A 61 -17.53 25.96 15.77
CA ARG A 61 -17.64 27.39 16.13
C ARG A 61 -18.21 27.59 17.53
N LYS A 62 -19.31 26.89 17.88
CA LYS A 62 -19.95 26.95 19.21
C LYS A 62 -18.95 26.63 20.33
N LYS A 63 -17.98 25.76 20.07
CA LYS A 63 -16.95 25.39 21.04
C LYS A 63 -15.65 26.18 20.91
N ASN A 64 -15.57 27.20 20.06
CA ASN A 64 -14.33 27.95 19.79
C ASN A 64 -13.17 27.03 19.35
N PHE A 65 -13.48 26.04 18.52
CA PHE A 65 -12.55 24.97 18.13
C PHE A 65 -11.21 25.52 17.62
N THR A 66 -11.21 26.46 16.66
CA THR A 66 -9.98 27.06 16.12
C THR A 66 -9.08 27.62 17.22
N LEU A 67 -9.64 28.38 18.17
CA LEU A 67 -8.88 28.96 19.27
C LEU A 67 -8.26 27.87 20.16
N ARG A 68 -9.03 26.83 20.51
CA ARG A 68 -8.50 25.71 21.30
C ARG A 68 -7.38 24.98 20.58
N ILE A 69 -7.49 24.78 19.27
CA ILE A 69 -6.41 24.15 18.49
C ILE A 69 -5.15 25.03 18.49
N HIS A 70 -5.30 26.35 18.34
CA HIS A 70 -4.15 27.26 18.46
C HIS A 70 -3.49 27.18 19.84
N ASP A 71 -4.26 27.07 20.91
CA ASP A 71 -3.73 26.97 22.27
C ASP A 71 -2.98 25.64 22.48
N LEU A 72 -3.52 24.52 22.00
CA LEU A 72 -2.85 23.21 22.03
C LEU A 72 -1.51 23.22 21.29
N LEU A 73 -1.49 23.82 20.09
CA LEU A 73 -0.28 23.91 19.26
C LEU A 73 0.77 24.82 19.91
N LYS A 74 0.36 25.94 20.50
CA LYS A 74 1.28 26.85 21.23
C LYS A 74 1.83 26.21 22.50
N GLY A 75 1.01 25.44 23.21
CA GLY A 75 1.43 24.68 24.39
C GLY A 75 2.36 23.50 24.09
N ASN A 76 2.56 23.16 22.81
CA ASN A 76 3.29 21.96 22.36
C ASN A 76 2.70 20.65 22.93
N GLU A 77 1.40 20.65 23.22
CA GLU A 77 0.65 19.52 23.76
C GLU A 77 0.27 18.51 22.67
N ALA A 78 0.25 18.95 21.40
CA ALA A 78 0.08 18.11 20.23
C ALA A 78 1.27 18.27 19.28
N LYS A 79 1.99 17.18 19.01
CA LYS A 79 3.22 17.18 18.18
C LYS A 79 2.99 16.60 16.78
N GLY A 80 1.82 16.05 16.55
CA GLY A 80 1.41 15.51 15.27
C GLY A 80 -0.08 15.15 15.26
N GLU A 81 -0.51 14.58 14.16
CA GLU A 81 -1.90 14.27 13.88
C GLU A 81 -2.54 13.35 14.93
N LEU A 82 -1.83 12.29 15.35
CA LEU A 82 -2.34 11.37 16.36
C LEU A 82 -2.70 12.05 17.69
N ASP A 83 -1.94 13.08 18.09
CA ASP A 83 -2.24 13.83 19.32
C ASP A 83 -3.50 14.69 19.15
N PHE A 84 -3.66 15.27 17.96
CA PHE A 84 -4.86 16.01 17.59
C PHE A 84 -6.10 15.12 17.54
N THR A 85 -6.03 13.94 16.91
CA THR A 85 -7.16 13.00 16.86
C THR A 85 -7.56 12.55 18.27
N LYS A 86 -6.58 12.27 19.13
CA LYS A 86 -6.83 11.92 20.54
C LYS A 86 -7.53 13.03 21.30
N TRP A 87 -7.14 14.29 21.11
CA TRP A 87 -7.81 15.43 21.74
C TRP A 87 -9.26 15.57 21.26
N CYS A 88 -9.51 15.37 19.96
CA CYS A 88 -10.85 15.44 19.37
C CYS A 88 -11.72 14.23 19.73
N TRP A 89 -11.12 13.11 20.16
CA TRP A 89 -11.78 11.80 20.31
C TRP A 89 -13.12 11.81 21.06
N PRO A 90 -13.28 12.53 22.20
CA PRO A 90 -14.55 12.56 22.92
C PRO A 90 -15.73 13.12 22.11
N ASN A 91 -15.44 13.84 21.02
CA ASN A 91 -16.41 14.48 20.13
C ASN A 91 -16.21 14.00 18.69
N MET A 92 -15.85 12.74 18.49
CA MET A 92 -15.78 12.09 17.18
C MET A 92 -16.86 11.02 17.01
N LYS A 93 -17.40 10.92 15.80
CA LYS A 93 -18.42 9.92 15.45
C LYS A 93 -17.91 8.99 14.35
N ALA A 94 -18.16 7.70 14.52
CA ALA A 94 -17.71 6.68 13.58
C ALA A 94 -18.55 6.69 12.30
N LEU A 95 -17.87 6.70 11.16
CA LEU A 95 -18.37 6.23 9.87
C LEU A 95 -18.03 4.73 9.69
N GLY A 96 -18.72 4.09 8.75
CA GLY A 96 -18.39 2.73 8.31
C GLY A 96 -17.09 2.69 7.52
N ILE A 97 -16.47 1.52 7.46
CA ILE A 97 -15.16 1.31 6.79
C ILE A 97 -15.22 1.52 5.27
N GLU A 98 -16.40 1.47 4.67
CA GLU A 98 -16.67 1.82 3.28
C GLU A 98 -16.27 3.26 2.91
N TYR A 99 -16.11 4.15 3.91
CA TYR A 99 -15.58 5.51 3.74
C TYR A 99 -14.06 5.59 3.67
N CYS A 100 -13.32 4.51 3.93
CA CYS A 100 -11.86 4.48 3.85
C CYS A 100 -11.35 3.08 3.47
N VAL A 101 -11.59 2.68 2.21
CA VAL A 101 -11.15 1.38 1.70
C VAL A 101 -9.80 1.51 0.99
N PHE A 102 -8.77 0.83 1.46
CA PHE A 102 -7.46 0.83 0.80
C PHE A 102 -7.39 -0.22 -0.32
N PRO A 103 -6.69 0.05 -1.44
CA PRO A 103 -6.38 -0.95 -2.46
C PRO A 103 -5.72 -2.23 -1.91
N TYR A 104 -4.94 -2.11 -0.84
CA TYR A 104 -4.32 -3.25 -0.16
C TYR A 104 -5.33 -4.27 0.37
N TYR A 105 -6.53 -3.83 0.80
CA TYR A 105 -7.57 -4.72 1.32
C TYR A 105 -8.04 -5.77 0.30
N TYR A 106 -7.86 -5.51 -1.01
CA TYR A 106 -8.17 -6.47 -2.06
C TYR A 106 -7.15 -7.62 -2.18
N THR A 107 -5.99 -7.49 -1.55
CA THR A 107 -4.99 -8.58 -1.47
C THR A 107 -5.24 -9.55 -0.32
N ILE A 108 -5.97 -9.09 0.69
CA ILE A 108 -6.24 -9.85 1.91
C ILE A 108 -7.34 -10.87 1.62
N LYS A 109 -7.04 -12.14 1.90
CA LYS A 109 -8.01 -13.24 1.78
C LYS A 109 -8.74 -13.53 3.09
N ASP A 110 -8.07 -13.27 4.20
CA ASP A 110 -8.57 -13.49 5.55
C ASP A 110 -8.21 -12.27 6.41
N PHE A 111 -9.24 -11.59 6.92
CA PHE A 111 -9.10 -10.40 7.75
C PHE A 111 -8.95 -10.73 9.24
N SER A 112 -9.01 -12.01 9.65
CA SER A 112 -8.86 -12.41 11.06
C SER A 112 -7.60 -11.81 11.70
N ASN A 113 -6.49 -11.84 10.96
CA ASN A 113 -5.18 -11.31 11.38
C ASN A 113 -4.85 -9.95 10.75
N ALA A 114 -5.78 -9.31 10.05
CA ALA A 114 -5.55 -7.99 9.48
C ALA A 114 -5.46 -6.93 10.59
N TYR A 115 -4.56 -5.99 10.41
CA TYR A 115 -4.49 -4.79 11.24
C TYR A 115 -5.65 -3.85 10.86
N LEU A 116 -6.80 -4.05 11.52
CA LEU A 116 -8.07 -3.34 11.32
C LEU A 116 -8.91 -3.47 12.59
N ASN A 117 -9.69 -2.45 12.93
CA ASN A 117 -10.64 -2.48 14.05
C ASN A 117 -11.61 -3.68 13.94
N GLU A 118 -11.83 -4.40 15.05
CA GLU A 118 -12.73 -5.57 15.10
C GLU A 118 -14.16 -5.29 14.61
N ASN A 119 -14.67 -4.07 14.83
CA ASN A 119 -15.98 -3.67 14.33
C ASN A 119 -16.00 -3.63 12.80
N TYR A 120 -14.90 -3.19 12.18
CA TYR A 120 -14.77 -3.12 10.73
C TYR A 120 -14.44 -4.45 10.08
N LYS A 121 -13.79 -5.38 10.78
CA LYS A 121 -13.56 -6.75 10.27
C LYS A 121 -14.86 -7.46 9.89
N LYS A 122 -15.98 -7.10 10.52
CA LYS A 122 -17.31 -7.68 10.24
C LYS A 122 -17.91 -7.15 8.93
N THR A 123 -17.58 -5.93 8.53
CA THR A 123 -18.19 -5.24 7.38
C THR A 123 -17.21 -5.03 6.21
N ILE A 124 -15.91 -5.26 6.40
CA ILE A 124 -14.88 -4.99 5.39
C ILE A 124 -15.08 -5.75 4.07
N LEU A 125 -15.65 -6.96 4.12
CA LEU A 125 -15.94 -7.72 2.91
C LEU A 125 -17.02 -7.05 2.07
N GLU A 126 -18.06 -6.51 2.71
CA GLU A 126 -19.11 -5.74 2.04
C GLU A 126 -18.58 -4.39 1.54
N ALA A 127 -17.79 -3.69 2.36
CA ALA A 127 -17.16 -2.43 1.99
C ALA A 127 -16.19 -2.57 0.80
N ARG A 128 -15.57 -3.74 0.60
CA ARG A 128 -14.75 -4.01 -0.59
C ARG A 128 -15.57 -4.15 -1.87
N GLU A 129 -16.78 -4.69 -1.78
CA GLU A 129 -17.65 -4.83 -2.95
C GLU A 129 -18.37 -3.50 -3.24
N ASN A 130 -18.74 -2.76 -2.19
CA ASN A 130 -19.48 -1.51 -2.27
C ASN A 130 -18.77 -0.36 -1.51
N PRO A 131 -17.55 0.05 -1.91
CA PRO A 131 -16.87 1.15 -1.25
C PRO A 131 -17.61 2.47 -1.52
N ILE A 132 -17.67 3.37 -0.54
CA ILE A 132 -18.02 4.77 -0.79
C ILE A 132 -16.77 5.51 -1.27
N ILE A 133 -15.62 5.24 -0.67
CA ILE A 133 -14.34 5.87 -1.00
C ILE A 133 -13.24 4.81 -1.07
N ILE A 134 -12.42 4.89 -2.11
CA ILE A 134 -11.12 4.23 -2.13
C ILE A 134 -10.02 5.26 -1.88
N HIS A 135 -9.21 5.04 -0.85
CA HIS A 135 -8.09 5.90 -0.48
C HIS A 135 -6.77 5.26 -0.94
N TYR A 136 -6.00 5.93 -1.79
CA TYR A 136 -4.72 5.44 -2.29
C TYR A 136 -3.55 5.78 -1.35
N ASP A 137 -3.70 5.57 -0.04
CA ASP A 137 -2.67 5.87 0.96
C ASP A 137 -1.43 4.97 0.85
N ALA A 138 -0.26 5.60 0.72
CA ALA A 138 1.02 4.92 0.62
C ALA A 138 1.42 4.21 1.93
N TRP A 139 1.01 4.72 3.09
CA TRP A 139 1.26 4.07 4.39
C TRP A 139 0.59 2.71 4.49
N TRP A 140 -0.56 2.56 3.83
CA TRP A 140 -1.30 1.30 3.72
C TRP A 140 -0.90 0.48 2.50
N GLY A 141 0.27 0.77 1.93
CA GLY A 141 0.84 0.01 0.82
C GLY A 141 0.15 0.23 -0.52
N ALA A 142 -0.68 1.27 -0.65
CA ALA A 142 -1.22 1.64 -1.94
C ALA A 142 -0.13 2.24 -2.82
N VAL A 143 -0.06 1.77 -4.06
CA VAL A 143 0.76 2.42 -5.09
C VAL A 143 -0.12 3.45 -5.77
N LYS A 144 0.37 4.69 -5.89
CA LYS A 144 -0.40 5.76 -6.50
C LYS A 144 -0.76 5.39 -7.95
N PRO A 145 -2.05 5.49 -8.36
CA PRO A 145 -2.50 5.03 -9.66
C PRO A 145 -1.94 5.85 -10.83
N TRP A 146 -1.57 7.12 -10.57
CA TRP A 146 -0.87 7.97 -11.54
C TRP A 146 0.63 7.66 -11.70
N ASP A 147 1.23 6.85 -10.81
CA ASP A 147 2.60 6.36 -10.95
C ASP A 147 2.64 4.92 -11.49
N TYR A 148 1.63 4.11 -11.17
CA TYR A 148 1.51 2.71 -11.63
C TYR A 148 0.07 2.38 -12.05
N PRO A 149 -0.28 2.51 -13.35
CA PRO A 149 -1.64 2.35 -13.85
C PRO A 149 -2.15 0.90 -13.85
N PHE A 150 -1.30 -0.07 -13.53
CA PHE A 150 -1.66 -1.49 -13.41
C PHE A 150 -1.87 -1.92 -11.95
N GLY A 151 -1.92 -0.95 -11.02
CA GLY A 151 -2.16 -1.17 -9.61
C GLY A 151 -3.57 -1.68 -9.30
N LEU A 152 -3.74 -2.23 -8.10
CA LEU A 152 -5.07 -2.60 -7.61
C LEU A 152 -5.97 -1.37 -7.56
N LYS A 153 -7.17 -1.49 -8.15
CA LYS A 153 -8.15 -0.40 -8.24
C LYS A 153 -7.65 0.85 -8.97
N ALA A 154 -6.53 0.78 -9.71
CA ALA A 154 -6.05 1.92 -10.50
C ALA A 154 -7.01 2.27 -11.64
N ASP A 155 -7.81 1.30 -12.11
CA ASP A 155 -8.85 1.48 -13.11
C ASP A 155 -9.87 2.57 -12.71
N LEU A 156 -10.25 2.66 -11.43
CA LEU A 156 -11.19 3.68 -10.95
C LEU A 156 -10.63 5.10 -11.14
N TRP A 157 -9.39 5.32 -10.72
CA TRP A 157 -8.70 6.60 -10.89
C TRP A 157 -8.50 6.94 -12.37
N LEU A 158 -8.05 5.97 -13.18
CA LEU A 158 -7.82 6.18 -14.62
C LEU A 158 -9.13 6.48 -15.35
N ASN A 159 -10.22 5.82 -14.98
CA ASN A 159 -11.56 6.09 -15.53
C ASN A 159 -12.05 7.49 -15.18
N ALA A 160 -11.75 7.98 -13.97
CA ALA A 160 -12.07 9.36 -13.58
C ALA A 160 -11.20 10.36 -14.35
N LEU A 161 -9.88 10.13 -14.38
CA LEU A 161 -8.92 10.95 -15.11
C LEU A 161 -9.27 11.05 -16.60
N ALA A 162 -9.70 9.96 -17.22
CA ALA A 162 -10.10 9.88 -18.64
C ALA A 162 -11.25 10.82 -19.00
N LYS A 163 -12.06 11.22 -18.02
CA LYS A 163 -13.19 12.14 -18.19
C LYS A 163 -12.79 13.61 -17.98
N THR A 164 -11.50 13.89 -17.83
CA THR A 164 -10.96 15.23 -17.60
C THR A 164 -9.94 15.60 -18.68
N PRO A 165 -9.70 16.90 -18.93
CA PRO A 165 -8.61 17.34 -19.81
C PRO A 165 -7.23 16.84 -19.38
N PHE A 166 -7.04 16.55 -18.08
CA PHE A 166 -5.76 16.11 -17.52
C PHE A 166 -5.31 14.73 -18.01
N MET A 167 -6.17 13.95 -18.67
CA MET A 167 -5.74 12.72 -19.33
C MET A 167 -4.69 12.98 -20.43
N SER A 168 -4.80 14.11 -21.15
CA SER A 168 -3.79 14.48 -22.15
C SER A 168 -2.45 14.78 -21.49
N ASP A 169 -2.46 15.53 -20.37
CA ASP A 169 -1.25 15.83 -19.61
C ASP A 169 -0.62 14.56 -19.02
N TYR A 170 -1.44 13.66 -18.49
CA TYR A 170 -0.99 12.38 -17.97
C TYR A 170 -0.31 11.53 -19.04
N THR A 171 -0.94 11.35 -20.20
CA THR A 171 -0.36 10.56 -21.30
C THR A 171 0.90 11.21 -21.88
N LYS A 172 0.96 12.54 -21.96
CA LYS A 172 2.18 13.27 -22.33
C LYS A 172 3.29 13.07 -21.29
N ARG A 173 2.97 13.10 -20.00
CA ARG A 173 3.92 12.82 -18.91
C ARG A 173 4.43 11.38 -18.98
N MET A 174 3.56 10.41 -19.23
CA MET A 174 3.93 9.00 -19.46
C MET A 174 4.94 8.85 -20.59
N HIS A 175 4.70 9.53 -21.73
CA HIS A 175 5.57 9.47 -22.89
C HIS A 175 6.92 10.15 -22.65
N THR A 176 6.91 11.36 -22.08
CA THR A 176 8.13 12.15 -21.83
C THR A 176 8.99 11.60 -20.69
N ASN A 177 8.41 10.80 -19.80
CA ASN A 177 9.09 10.23 -18.64
C ASN A 177 9.01 8.69 -18.63
N GLU A 178 9.18 8.07 -19.80
CA GLU A 178 9.06 6.62 -19.98
C GLU A 178 9.94 5.83 -19.00
N SER A 179 11.15 6.30 -18.72
CA SER A 179 12.10 5.62 -17.83
C SER A 179 11.61 5.52 -16.39
N PHE A 180 10.94 6.56 -15.87
CA PHE A 180 10.31 6.54 -14.55
C PHE A 180 9.22 5.47 -14.49
N TYR A 181 8.32 5.44 -15.48
CA TYR A 181 7.22 4.49 -15.51
C TYR A 181 7.70 3.06 -15.75
N ALA A 182 8.69 2.84 -16.62
CA ALA A 182 9.33 1.54 -16.79
C ALA A 182 9.96 1.04 -15.49
N THR A 183 10.62 1.93 -14.74
CA THR A 183 11.21 1.60 -13.43
C THR A 183 10.11 1.25 -12.43
N LYS A 184 9.05 2.07 -12.32
CA LYS A 184 7.91 1.78 -11.44
C LYS A 184 7.22 0.47 -11.78
N MET A 185 7.04 0.16 -13.06
CA MET A 185 6.51 -1.12 -13.50
C MET A 185 7.41 -2.29 -13.09
N ALA A 186 8.72 -2.16 -13.26
CA ALA A 186 9.67 -3.19 -12.86
C ALA A 186 9.69 -3.38 -11.32
N GLU A 187 9.72 -2.29 -10.57
CA GLU A 187 9.63 -2.28 -9.10
C GLU A 187 8.37 -3.04 -8.64
N GLN A 188 7.19 -2.68 -9.15
CA GLN A 188 5.95 -3.31 -8.73
C GLN A 188 5.82 -4.75 -9.24
N HIS A 189 6.24 -5.05 -10.46
CA HIS A 189 6.11 -6.39 -11.00
C HIS A 189 7.08 -7.38 -10.35
N TYR A 190 8.33 -6.99 -10.10
CA TYR A 190 9.38 -7.89 -9.62
C TYR A 190 9.66 -7.77 -8.12
N PHE A 191 9.51 -6.58 -7.54
CA PHE A 191 10.02 -6.21 -6.23
C PHE A 191 8.99 -5.49 -5.34
N SER A 192 7.68 -5.63 -5.60
CA SER A 192 6.63 -4.99 -4.79
C SER A 192 6.80 -5.28 -3.29
N SER A 193 6.49 -4.31 -2.44
CA SER A 193 6.58 -4.40 -0.98
C SER A 193 5.80 -5.57 -0.38
N VAL A 194 4.73 -6.02 -1.04
CA VAL A 194 3.90 -7.16 -0.61
C VAL A 194 4.54 -8.54 -0.87
N LYS A 195 5.64 -8.61 -1.64
CA LYS A 195 6.33 -9.88 -1.92
C LYS A 195 7.26 -10.24 -0.78
N SER A 196 7.20 -11.49 -0.35
CA SER A 196 8.14 -11.97 0.67
C SER A 196 9.58 -12.05 0.12
N SER A 197 10.58 -11.95 1.00
CA SER A 197 11.99 -12.09 0.62
C SER A 197 12.29 -13.42 -0.09
N LYS A 198 11.54 -14.47 0.24
CA LYS A 198 11.58 -15.77 -0.46
C LYS A 198 11.11 -15.66 -1.90
N GLU A 199 10.05 -14.93 -2.17
CA GLU A 199 9.56 -14.74 -3.54
C GLU A 199 10.54 -13.90 -4.35
N ILE A 200 11.10 -12.84 -3.75
CA ILE A 200 12.12 -12.01 -4.38
C ILE A 200 13.36 -12.83 -4.72
N LEU A 201 13.84 -13.69 -3.81
CA LEU A 201 15.07 -14.45 -4.05
C LEU A 201 14.91 -15.56 -5.10
N PHE A 202 13.74 -16.20 -5.18
CA PHE A 202 13.57 -17.43 -5.98
C PHE A 202 12.56 -17.31 -7.13
N LYS A 203 11.46 -16.59 -6.95
CA LYS A 203 10.44 -16.44 -8.00
C LYS A 203 10.79 -15.30 -8.96
N THR A 204 11.30 -14.19 -8.45
CA THR A 204 11.61 -13.01 -9.28
C THR A 204 12.65 -13.30 -10.37
N PRO A 205 13.78 -13.98 -10.12
CA PRO A 205 14.71 -14.34 -11.19
C PRO A 205 14.08 -15.24 -12.24
N TYR A 206 13.28 -16.24 -11.83
CA TYR A 206 12.54 -17.09 -12.76
C TYR A 206 11.59 -16.29 -13.65
N LEU A 207 10.83 -15.36 -13.06
CA LEU A 207 9.93 -14.47 -13.80
C LEU A 207 10.69 -13.61 -14.80
N PHE A 208 11.81 -13.01 -14.38
CA PHE A 208 12.65 -12.21 -15.25
C PHE A 208 13.17 -13.01 -16.45
N PHE A 209 13.74 -14.20 -16.21
CA PHE A 209 14.19 -15.08 -17.30
C PHE A 209 13.05 -15.51 -18.21
N LYS A 210 11.88 -15.84 -17.66
CA LYS A 210 10.69 -16.19 -18.45
C LYS A 210 10.27 -15.02 -19.35
N SER A 211 10.22 -13.80 -18.83
CA SER A 211 9.88 -12.58 -19.59
C SER A 211 10.89 -12.32 -20.70
N TYR A 212 12.19 -12.41 -20.40
CA TYR A 212 13.25 -12.26 -21.39
C TYR A 212 13.11 -13.27 -22.54
N LEU A 213 12.95 -14.55 -22.21
CA LEU A 213 12.79 -15.61 -23.21
C LEU A 213 11.54 -15.41 -24.06
N PHE A 214 10.45 -14.95 -23.46
CA PHE A 214 9.21 -14.68 -24.18
C PHE A 214 9.44 -13.59 -25.24
N VAL A 215 10.05 -12.48 -24.86
CA VAL A 215 10.34 -11.38 -25.80
C VAL A 215 11.31 -11.83 -26.90
N VAL A 216 12.42 -12.47 -26.53
CA VAL A 216 13.48 -12.83 -27.49
C VAL A 216 13.02 -13.93 -28.45
N PHE A 217 12.37 -14.99 -27.96
CA PHE A 217 12.10 -16.15 -28.80
C PHE A 217 10.68 -16.20 -29.36
N LYS A 218 9.69 -15.63 -28.65
CA LYS A 218 8.28 -15.65 -29.09
C LYS A 218 7.92 -14.40 -29.88
N GLU A 219 8.07 -13.21 -29.29
CA GLU A 219 7.66 -11.95 -29.94
C GLU A 219 8.51 -11.65 -31.18
N ARG A 220 9.84 -11.86 -31.11
CA ARG A 220 10.73 -11.72 -32.28
C ARG A 220 10.65 -12.89 -33.27
N LYS A 221 9.76 -13.87 -33.03
CA LYS A 221 9.54 -15.09 -33.83
C LYS A 221 10.81 -15.91 -34.10
N ILE A 222 11.83 -15.79 -33.26
CA ILE A 222 13.16 -16.34 -33.55
C ILE A 222 13.12 -17.87 -33.59
N HIS A 223 12.44 -18.57 -32.66
CA HIS A 223 12.15 -20.02 -32.78
C HIS A 223 11.17 -20.50 -31.69
N LEU A 224 9.88 -20.66 -32.02
CA LEU A 224 8.80 -21.02 -31.07
C LEU A 224 9.00 -22.38 -30.35
N ARG A 225 9.57 -23.39 -31.02
CA ARG A 225 9.85 -24.71 -30.40
C ARG A 225 11.00 -24.65 -29.40
N ILE A 226 12.02 -23.86 -29.70
CA ILE A 226 13.17 -23.63 -28.82
C ILE A 226 12.74 -22.86 -27.57
N PHE A 227 11.86 -21.86 -27.72
CA PHE A 227 11.27 -21.13 -26.60
C PHE A 227 10.62 -22.06 -25.55
N ALA A 228 9.73 -22.96 -25.99
CA ALA A 228 9.02 -23.85 -25.09
C ALA A 228 9.99 -24.79 -24.33
N LEU A 229 11.01 -25.31 -25.02
CA LEU A 229 12.05 -26.16 -24.43
C LEU A 229 12.88 -25.39 -23.39
N ILE A 230 13.37 -24.19 -23.72
CA ILE A 230 14.18 -23.38 -22.80
C ILE A 230 13.36 -22.96 -21.58
N CYS A 231 12.10 -22.53 -21.74
CA CYS A 231 11.23 -22.22 -20.60
C CYS A 231 11.02 -23.44 -19.67
N GLY A 232 10.85 -24.63 -20.25
CA GLY A 232 10.74 -25.88 -19.49
C GLY A 232 12.02 -26.19 -18.69
N LEU A 233 13.20 -26.00 -19.30
CA LEU A 233 14.50 -26.18 -18.65
C LEU A 233 14.70 -25.18 -17.51
N VAL A 234 14.43 -23.90 -17.75
CA VAL A 234 14.52 -22.82 -16.75
C VAL A 234 13.57 -23.12 -15.58
N LYS A 235 12.32 -23.53 -15.86
CA LYS A 235 11.37 -23.92 -14.81
C LYS A 235 11.89 -25.11 -13.98
N LYS A 236 12.41 -26.16 -14.61
CA LYS A 236 13.01 -27.31 -13.91
C LYS A 236 14.21 -26.90 -13.06
N PHE A 237 15.09 -26.06 -13.58
CA PHE A 237 16.26 -25.54 -12.87
C PHE A 237 15.86 -24.75 -11.62
N PHE A 238 14.95 -23.77 -11.76
CA PHE A 238 14.49 -22.97 -10.62
C PHE A 238 13.70 -23.80 -9.60
N ASN A 239 12.87 -24.76 -10.03
CA ASN A 239 12.20 -25.69 -9.11
C ASN A 239 13.22 -26.53 -8.32
N LYS A 240 14.28 -26.99 -8.97
CA LYS A 240 15.38 -27.70 -8.30
C LYS A 240 16.11 -26.76 -7.34
N LEU A 241 16.37 -25.51 -7.73
CA LEU A 241 17.01 -24.52 -6.87
C LEU A 241 16.16 -24.17 -5.64
N ILE A 242 14.84 -24.11 -5.77
CA ILE A 242 13.89 -23.98 -4.64
C ILE A 242 13.95 -25.21 -3.73
N TYR A 243 13.97 -26.42 -4.29
CA TYR A 243 14.13 -27.66 -3.50
C TYR A 243 15.45 -27.65 -2.72
N PHE A 244 16.55 -27.29 -3.37
CA PHE A 244 17.87 -27.19 -2.73
C PHE A 244 17.95 -26.05 -1.69
N GLY A 245 17.21 -24.96 -1.88
CA GLY A 245 17.16 -23.83 -0.95
C GLY A 245 16.27 -24.04 0.29
N PHE A 246 15.20 -24.85 0.18
CA PHE A 246 14.18 -24.98 1.24
C PHE A 246 13.98 -26.39 1.79
N LEU A 247 14.13 -27.43 0.96
CA LEU A 247 13.84 -28.83 1.31
C LEU A 247 15.10 -29.64 1.56
N MET A 248 16.29 -29.09 1.28
CA MET A 248 17.53 -29.68 1.74
C MET A 248 17.63 -29.60 3.27
N PRO A 249 18.07 -30.68 3.94
CA PRO A 249 18.44 -30.61 5.34
C PRO A 249 19.43 -29.46 5.57
N LYS A 250 19.24 -28.66 6.64
CA LYS A 250 20.11 -27.51 6.97
C LYS A 250 21.60 -27.87 6.94
N ALA A 251 21.94 -29.09 7.35
CA ALA A 251 23.30 -29.63 7.31
C ALA A 251 23.87 -29.74 5.88
N LEU A 252 23.04 -30.15 4.92
CA LEU A 252 23.42 -30.32 3.53
C LEU A 252 23.54 -28.96 2.82
N ALA A 253 22.61 -28.03 3.09
CA ALA A 253 22.67 -26.66 2.57
C ALA A 253 23.94 -25.93 3.07
N LYS A 254 24.27 -26.05 4.36
CA LYS A 254 25.51 -25.50 4.95
C LYS A 254 26.76 -26.06 4.27
N ARG A 255 26.76 -27.35 3.94
CA ARG A 255 27.88 -28.04 3.27
C ARG A 255 28.06 -27.55 1.83
N VAL A 256 26.97 -27.38 1.09
CA VAL A 256 27.00 -26.86 -0.30
C VAL A 256 27.45 -25.41 -0.32
N VAL A 257 26.86 -24.55 0.52
CA VAL A 257 27.24 -23.12 0.61
C VAL A 257 28.70 -22.97 1.04
N SER A 258 29.17 -23.73 2.04
CA SER A 258 30.58 -23.71 2.46
C SER A 258 31.52 -24.12 1.33
N LYS A 259 31.14 -25.12 0.52
CA LYS A 259 31.94 -25.59 -0.61
C LYS A 259 31.99 -24.54 -1.72
N ILE A 260 30.87 -23.90 -2.05
CA ILE A 260 30.80 -22.81 -3.04
C ILE A 260 31.65 -21.61 -2.58
N LEU A 261 31.53 -21.18 -1.33
CA LEU A 261 32.31 -20.07 -0.78
C LEU A 261 33.82 -20.35 -0.77
N ARG A 262 34.24 -21.62 -0.62
CA ARG A 262 35.64 -22.02 -0.74
C ARG A 262 36.12 -22.00 -2.18
N VAL A 263 35.32 -22.53 -3.12
CA VAL A 263 35.64 -22.52 -4.55
C VAL A 263 35.75 -21.09 -5.09
N LEU A 264 34.90 -20.18 -4.63
CA LEU A 264 34.93 -18.77 -5.03
C LEU A 264 35.97 -17.93 -4.26
N GLY A 265 36.74 -18.51 -3.32
CA GLY A 265 37.70 -17.79 -2.48
C GLY A 265 37.08 -16.82 -1.45
N LEU A 266 35.75 -16.72 -1.38
CA LEU A 266 35.01 -15.77 -0.55
C LEU A 266 34.87 -16.20 0.92
N HIS A 267 35.21 -17.45 1.25
CA HIS A 267 35.07 -18.00 2.60
C HIS A 267 35.78 -17.15 3.67
N GLY A 268 36.97 -16.61 3.37
CA GLY A 268 37.71 -15.76 4.31
C GLY A 268 37.05 -14.41 4.56
N ILE A 269 36.47 -13.80 3.52
CA ILE A 269 35.77 -12.52 3.59
C ILE A 269 34.48 -12.66 4.39
N VAL A 270 33.68 -13.69 4.09
CA VAL A 270 32.43 -13.98 4.83
C VAL A 270 32.73 -14.25 6.30
N LYS A 271 33.81 -14.98 6.62
CA LYS A 271 34.23 -15.22 8.01
C LYS A 271 34.56 -13.91 8.73
N LYS A 272 35.28 -12.98 8.09
CA LYS A 272 35.58 -11.65 8.66
C LYS A 272 34.31 -10.83 8.94
N ILE A 273 33.38 -10.78 7.99
CA ILE A 273 32.10 -10.04 8.14
C ILE A 273 31.27 -10.62 9.29
N LEU A 274 31.16 -11.94 9.39
CA LEU A 274 30.38 -12.58 10.45
C LEU A 274 30.98 -12.36 11.85
N ILE A 275 32.31 -12.28 11.97
CA ILE A 275 32.99 -11.92 13.22
C ILE A 275 32.73 -10.44 13.57
N GLN A 276 32.80 -9.53 12.59
CA GLN A 276 32.48 -8.10 12.80
C GLN A 276 31.03 -7.90 13.26
N LEU A 277 30.09 -8.67 12.72
CA LEU A 277 28.68 -8.67 13.11
C LEU A 277 28.40 -9.42 14.42
N LYS A 278 29.43 -9.92 15.13
CA LYS A 278 29.33 -10.73 16.37
C LYS A 278 28.47 -12.01 16.23
N LEU A 279 28.30 -12.51 15.00
CA LEU A 279 27.55 -13.74 14.71
C LEU A 279 28.43 -15.01 14.79
N LEU A 280 29.75 -14.83 14.85
CA LEU A 280 30.74 -15.88 15.08
C LEU A 280 31.75 -15.40 16.12
N LYS A 281 32.06 -16.26 17.11
CA LYS A 281 33.17 -16.00 18.03
C LYS A 281 34.49 -16.09 17.27
N LYS A 282 35.40 -15.17 17.61
CA LYS A 282 36.77 -15.18 17.11
C LYS A 282 37.51 -16.23 17.95
N ASP A 283 37.79 -17.38 17.35
CA ASP A 283 38.78 -18.32 17.88
C ASP A 283 40.19 -17.78 17.63
#